data_AF-A0A3B7MAE4-F1
#
_entry.id   AF-A0A3B7MAE4-F1
#
_cell.length_a   1.000
_cell.length_b   1.000
_cell.length_c   1.000
_cell.angle_alpha   90.00
_cell.angle_beta   90.00
_cell.angle_gamma   90.00
#
_symmetry.space_group_name_H-M   'P 1'
#
loop_
_entity.id
_entity.type
_entity.pdbx_description
1 polymer ?
#
loop_
_entity_poly.entity_id
_entity_poly.type
_entity_poly.pdbx_seq_one_letter_code
_entity_poly.pdbx_strand_id
1 'polypeptide(L)'
;MVSVTPSRPAGSASAMTPAQGYHHQLHQTHPTRTNHYSLRDYLQFDHQRGSITDWYDQRIALATEDFVIGLVEGLEEEVGSASTLVMYRIGEEWGKRDAVVFKQHFEQEYQRELRKSALTFLLEAWWWPFTTLGWGNWEVDLTEQKNGFMFINIFDSVVARTLGDVGKPVCYIYAGLFAGFFTGLIQKPLSCIELQCYAMGETYCKFLVGKQDRIDAAAFWQNEGATARDIEKRLRQGELVKR
;
A
#
# COMPACT_ATOMS: atom_id res chain seq x y z
N MET A 1 29.69 30.70 -0.08
CA MET A 1 28.52 31.16 -0.86
C MET A 1 28.19 30.06 -1.85
N VAL A 2 27.42 29.06 -1.41
CA VAL A 2 27.03 27.92 -2.24
C VAL A 2 25.73 28.30 -2.94
N SER A 3 25.81 28.41 -4.26
CA SER A 3 24.68 28.69 -5.15
C SER A 3 23.71 27.53 -5.08
N VAL A 4 22.59 27.74 -4.39
CA VAL A 4 21.43 26.84 -4.42
C VAL A 4 20.71 27.12 -5.74
N THR A 5 20.79 26.18 -6.66
CA THR A 5 19.97 26.18 -7.88
C THR A 5 18.49 26.04 -7.48
N PRO A 6 17.55 26.67 -8.22
CA PRO A 6 16.15 26.63 -7.84
C PRO A 6 15.64 25.19 -7.94
N SER A 7 14.94 24.79 -6.88
CA SER A 7 14.14 23.57 -6.82
C SER A 7 13.27 23.43 -8.06
N ARG A 8 13.32 22.23 -8.66
CA ARG A 8 12.35 21.78 -9.66
C ARG A 8 10.94 22.06 -9.12
N PRO A 9 10.04 22.70 -9.87
CA PRO A 9 8.67 22.86 -9.40
C PRO A 9 8.10 21.47 -9.16
N ALA A 10 7.38 21.30 -8.05
CA ALA A 10 6.58 20.12 -7.78
C ALA A 10 5.82 19.80 -9.06
N GLY A 11 6.06 18.61 -9.63
CA GLY A 11 5.43 18.19 -10.88
C GLY A 11 3.94 18.41 -10.73
N SER A 12 3.40 19.36 -11.48
CA SER A 12 1.97 19.39 -11.74
C SER A 12 1.63 18.01 -12.25
N ALA A 13 0.67 17.35 -11.61
CA ALA A 13 -0.03 16.25 -12.26
C ALA A 13 -0.55 16.84 -13.57
N SER A 14 0.18 16.61 -14.67
CA SER A 14 -0.23 17.04 -15.98
C SER A 14 -1.57 16.38 -16.18
N ALA A 15 -2.64 17.18 -16.23
CA ALA A 15 -3.96 16.70 -16.51
C ALA A 15 -3.88 16.01 -17.88
N MET A 16 -3.83 14.67 -17.87
CA MET A 16 -3.81 13.88 -19.08
C MET A 16 -5.05 14.24 -19.87
N THR A 17 -4.83 14.72 -21.10
CA THR A 17 -5.90 15.07 -22.02
C THR A 17 -6.65 13.78 -22.36
N PRO A 18 -7.97 13.71 -22.18
CA PRO A 18 -8.73 12.46 -22.34
C PRO A 18 -8.99 12.18 -23.82
N ALA A 19 -7.96 11.71 -24.54
CA ALA A 19 -8.10 11.25 -25.94
C ALA A 19 -7.00 10.31 -26.46
N GLN A 20 -5.95 9.98 -25.69
CA GLN A 20 -4.96 8.99 -26.08
C GLN A 20 -4.89 7.92 -24.98
N GLY A 21 -5.16 6.66 -25.34
CA GLY A 21 -5.02 5.52 -24.44
C GLY A 21 -3.56 5.32 -24.01
N TYR A 22 -3.33 4.40 -23.08
CA TYR A 22 -1.98 4.08 -22.60
C TYR A 22 -1.08 3.58 -23.74
N HIS A 23 0.21 3.83 -23.62
CA HIS A 23 1.21 3.53 -24.66
C HIS A 23 1.84 2.13 -24.54
N HIS A 24 1.39 1.32 -23.58
CA HIS A 24 1.81 -0.07 -23.46
C HIS A 24 1.55 -0.84 -24.77
N GLN A 25 2.55 -1.58 -25.27
CA GLN A 25 2.48 -2.26 -26.57
C GLN A 25 1.28 -3.22 -26.67
N LEU A 26 0.93 -3.88 -25.57
CA LEU A 26 -0.21 -4.80 -25.54
C LEU A 26 -1.57 -4.11 -25.65
N HIS A 27 -1.69 -2.80 -25.38
CA HIS A 27 -2.94 -2.06 -25.69
C HIS A 27 -3.19 -1.97 -27.20
N GLN A 28 -2.13 -1.95 -28.01
CA GLN A 28 -2.24 -1.87 -29.47
C GLN A 28 -2.72 -3.20 -30.08
N THR A 29 -2.26 -4.32 -29.52
CA THR A 29 -2.60 -5.66 -30.03
C THR A 29 -3.83 -6.27 -29.33
N HIS A 30 -4.11 -5.87 -28.09
CA HIS A 30 -5.19 -6.41 -27.25
C HIS A 30 -5.90 -5.31 -26.44
N PRO A 31 -6.65 -4.41 -27.09
CA PRO A 31 -7.22 -3.20 -26.46
C PRO A 31 -8.28 -3.45 -25.39
N THR A 32 -8.83 -4.66 -25.30
CA THR A 32 -9.83 -5.05 -24.28
C THR A 32 -9.24 -6.00 -23.23
N ARG A 33 -7.91 -6.18 -23.19
CA ARG A 33 -7.25 -7.07 -22.25
C ARG A 33 -7.30 -6.46 -20.86
N THR A 34 -7.70 -7.26 -19.88
CA THR A 34 -7.73 -6.87 -18.45
C THR A 34 -6.97 -7.86 -17.57
N ASN A 35 -6.41 -8.93 -18.15
CA ASN A 35 -5.62 -9.96 -17.48
C ASN A 35 -4.11 -9.80 -17.80
N HIS A 36 -3.58 -8.63 -17.50
CA HIS A 36 -2.19 -8.19 -17.70
C HIS A 36 -1.32 -8.43 -16.45
N TYR A 37 -1.75 -9.35 -15.59
CA TYR A 37 -1.22 -9.55 -14.24
C TYR A 37 0.11 -10.31 -14.16
N SER A 38 0.69 -10.70 -15.30
CA SER A 38 2.02 -11.30 -15.31
C SER A 38 3.09 -10.20 -15.35
N LEU A 39 4.25 -10.41 -14.71
CA LEU A 39 5.36 -9.45 -14.75
C LEU A 39 5.72 -9.02 -16.18
N ARG A 40 5.70 -9.98 -17.12
CA ARG A 40 6.01 -9.75 -18.53
C ARG A 40 4.95 -8.93 -19.26
N ASP A 41 3.68 -9.11 -18.90
CA ASP A 41 2.58 -8.36 -19.52
C ASP A 41 2.37 -6.99 -18.87
N TYR A 42 2.74 -6.84 -17.60
CA TYR A 42 2.54 -5.61 -16.83
C TYR A 42 3.60 -4.55 -17.13
N LEU A 43 4.85 -4.97 -17.34
CA LEU A 43 5.99 -4.06 -17.50
C LEU A 43 6.41 -3.93 -18.97
N GLN A 44 6.66 -2.69 -19.37
CA GLN A 44 7.25 -2.33 -20.65
C GLN A 44 8.66 -1.78 -20.45
N PHE A 45 9.63 -2.40 -21.12
CA PHE A 45 11.04 -2.02 -21.09
C PHE A 45 11.42 -1.23 -22.34
N ASP A 46 11.87 0.00 -22.16
CA ASP A 46 12.56 0.77 -23.19
C ASP A 46 14.08 0.69 -22.94
N HIS A 47 14.72 -0.26 -23.62
CA HIS A 47 16.16 -0.49 -23.50
C HIS A 47 17.01 0.65 -24.07
N GLN A 48 16.47 1.43 -25.02
CA GLN A 48 17.22 2.54 -25.60
C GLN A 48 17.29 3.73 -24.62
N ARG A 49 16.20 3.98 -23.88
CA ARG A 49 16.11 5.05 -22.89
C ARG A 49 16.45 4.62 -21.46
N GLY A 50 16.57 3.30 -21.21
CA GLY A 50 16.78 2.76 -19.87
C GLY A 50 15.62 3.01 -18.93
N SER A 51 14.39 3.04 -19.45
CA SER A 51 13.17 3.28 -18.66
C SER A 51 12.26 2.07 -18.65
N ILE A 52 11.58 1.88 -17.52
CA ILE A 52 10.53 0.88 -17.35
C ILE A 52 9.25 1.65 -17.05
N THR A 53 8.17 1.30 -17.74
CA THR A 53 6.82 1.76 -17.42
C THR A 53 5.92 0.56 -17.19
N ASP A 54 4.83 0.76 -16.45
CA ASP A 54 3.81 -0.28 -16.30
C ASP A 54 2.70 -0.16 -17.35
N TRP A 55 1.65 -0.96 -17.18
CA TRP A 55 0.46 -1.01 -18.02
C TRP A 55 -0.27 0.33 -18.17
N TYR A 56 -0.10 1.23 -17.19
CA TYR A 56 -0.75 2.53 -17.11
C TYR A 56 0.20 3.70 -17.43
N ASP A 57 1.35 3.40 -18.05
CA ASP A 57 2.45 4.32 -18.36
C ASP A 57 3.13 4.95 -17.13
N GLN A 58 2.92 4.39 -15.94
CA GLN A 58 3.61 4.86 -14.74
C GLN A 58 5.07 4.39 -14.76
N ARG A 59 6.00 5.30 -14.43
CA ARG A 59 7.43 4.96 -14.38
C ARG A 59 7.74 4.05 -13.21
N ILE A 60 8.39 2.93 -13.50
CA ILE A 60 8.81 1.92 -12.53
C ILE A 60 10.33 1.94 -12.37
N ALA A 61 10.78 1.68 -11.15
CA ALA A 61 12.17 1.36 -10.83
C ALA A 61 12.22 -0.04 -10.22
N LEU A 62 13.19 -0.85 -10.62
CA LEU A 62 13.48 -2.13 -10.01
C LEU A 62 14.66 -1.94 -9.05
N ALA A 63 14.51 -2.42 -7.82
CA ALA A 63 15.54 -2.36 -6.78
C ALA A 63 15.65 -3.74 -6.11
N THR A 64 16.84 -4.04 -5.60
CA THR A 64 17.07 -5.24 -4.78
C THR A 64 16.52 -5.04 -3.36
N GLU A 65 16.39 -6.12 -2.60
CA GLU A 65 16.04 -6.07 -1.17
C GLU A 65 17.03 -5.21 -0.37
N ASP A 66 18.29 -5.09 -0.80
CA ASP A 66 19.29 -4.20 -0.17
C ASP A 66 18.84 -2.73 -0.13
N PHE A 67 18.03 -2.27 -1.09
CA PHE A 67 17.45 -0.93 -1.06
C PHE A 67 16.49 -0.78 0.13
N VAL A 68 15.70 -1.82 0.42
CA VAL A 68 14.77 -1.82 1.55
C VAL A 68 15.55 -1.82 2.86
N ILE A 69 16.60 -2.64 2.97
CA ILE A 69 17.51 -2.65 4.13
C ILE A 69 18.10 -1.25 4.34
N GLY A 70 18.77 -0.70 3.32
CA GLY A 70 19.43 0.59 3.42
C GLY A 70 18.46 1.75 3.73
N LEU A 71 17.23 1.70 3.22
CA LEU A 71 16.20 2.68 3.55
C LEU A 71 15.78 2.59 5.02
N VAL A 72 15.53 1.38 5.52
CA VAL A 72 15.07 1.17 6.91
C VAL A 72 16.18 1.50 7.89
N GLU A 73 17.37 0.90 7.71
CA GLU A 73 18.51 1.10 8.59
C GLU A 73 18.99 2.54 8.59
N GLY A 74 19.09 3.18 7.41
CA GLY A 74 19.49 4.58 7.31
C GLY A 74 18.50 5.52 8.00
N LEU A 75 17.20 5.26 7.91
CA LEU A 75 16.21 6.04 8.67
C LEU A 75 16.30 5.79 10.17
N GLU A 76 16.52 4.55 10.60
CA GLU A 76 16.70 4.24 12.03
C GLU A 76 17.97 4.88 12.60
N GLU A 77 19.07 4.92 11.84
CA GLU A 77 20.31 5.60 12.24
C GLU A 77 20.12 7.12 12.40
N GLU A 78 19.44 7.77 11.45
CA GLU A 78 19.31 9.23 11.42
C GLU A 78 18.26 9.76 12.41
N VAL A 79 17.14 9.05 12.59
CA VAL A 79 16.00 9.54 13.40
C VAL A 79 15.57 8.61 14.54
N GLY A 80 16.29 7.51 14.77
CA GLY A 80 16.04 6.59 15.88
C GLY A 80 14.62 6.03 15.87
N SER A 81 13.96 6.04 17.03
CA SER A 81 12.60 5.50 17.19
C SER A 81 11.53 6.24 16.35
N ALA A 82 11.81 7.47 15.90
CA ALA A 82 10.91 8.22 15.03
C ALA A 82 10.84 7.65 13.61
N SER A 83 11.78 6.78 13.22
CA SER A 83 11.80 6.08 11.92
C SER A 83 10.48 5.37 11.62
N THR A 84 9.86 4.76 12.63
CA THR A 84 8.56 4.06 12.51
C THR A 84 7.44 5.01 12.06
N LEU A 85 7.36 6.20 12.66
CA LEU A 85 6.42 7.25 12.28
C LEU A 85 6.73 7.80 10.89
N VAL A 86 8.01 8.03 10.58
CA VAL A 86 8.42 8.51 9.25
C VAL A 86 8.01 7.51 8.17
N MET A 87 8.30 6.23 8.36
CA MET A 87 7.90 5.15 7.43
C MET A 87 6.38 5.05 7.27
N TYR A 88 5.62 5.18 8.37
CA TYR A 88 4.16 5.26 8.30
C TYR A 88 3.69 6.45 7.45
N ARG A 89 4.27 7.65 7.65
CA ARG A 89 3.89 8.84 6.87
C ARG A 89 4.27 8.74 5.40
N ILE A 90 5.41 8.14 5.09
CA ILE A 90 5.81 7.83 3.70
C ILE A 90 4.76 6.93 3.05
N GLY A 91 4.38 5.84 3.72
CA GLY A 91 3.32 4.96 3.26
C GLY A 91 1.98 5.69 3.09
N GLU A 92 1.58 6.52 4.06
CA GLU A 92 0.33 7.28 4.02
C GLU A 92 0.26 8.22 2.82
N GLU A 93 1.32 8.97 2.56
CA GLU A 93 1.38 9.87 1.40
C GLU A 93 1.46 9.09 0.07
N TRP A 94 2.14 7.95 0.06
CA TRP A 94 2.12 7.04 -1.09
C TRP A 94 0.70 6.55 -1.36
N GLY A 95 0.00 5.98 -0.37
CA GLY A 95 -1.35 5.47 -0.52
C GLY A 95 -2.36 6.52 -0.96
N LYS A 96 -2.26 7.77 -0.46
CA LYS A 96 -3.13 8.86 -0.91
C LYS A 96 -2.96 9.16 -2.40
N ARG A 97 -1.73 9.21 -2.89
CA ARG A 97 -1.43 9.44 -4.31
C ARG A 97 -1.89 8.25 -5.15
N ASP A 98 -1.62 7.04 -4.65
CA ASP A 98 -2.01 5.80 -5.28
C ASP A 98 -3.54 5.69 -5.43
N ALA A 99 -4.33 6.08 -4.43
CA ALA A 99 -5.80 6.08 -4.53
C ALA A 99 -6.34 7.00 -5.65
N VAL A 100 -5.68 8.14 -5.90
CA VAL A 100 -6.06 9.05 -6.99
C VAL A 100 -5.80 8.40 -8.35
N VAL A 101 -4.61 7.83 -8.50
CA VAL A 101 -4.13 7.17 -9.72
C VAL A 101 -4.95 5.92 -10.01
N PHE A 102 -5.11 5.04 -9.01
CA PHE A 102 -5.94 3.84 -9.08
C PHE A 102 -7.37 4.14 -9.52
N LYS A 103 -8.01 5.18 -8.95
CA LYS A 103 -9.37 5.56 -9.36
C LYS A 103 -9.46 5.85 -10.86
N GLN A 104 -8.52 6.64 -11.39
CA GLN A 104 -8.50 7.01 -12.80
C GLN A 104 -8.31 5.77 -13.69
N HIS A 105 -7.34 4.93 -13.35
CA HIS A 105 -7.03 3.71 -14.09
C HIS A 105 -8.19 2.72 -14.07
N PHE A 106 -8.78 2.49 -12.90
CA PHE A 106 -9.89 1.57 -12.74
C PHE A 106 -11.12 2.00 -13.57
N GLU A 107 -11.50 3.28 -13.51
CA GLU A 107 -12.67 3.77 -14.26
C GLU A 107 -12.42 3.72 -15.78
N GLN A 108 -11.20 4.02 -16.22
CA GLN A 108 -10.81 3.93 -17.63
C GLN A 108 -10.74 2.49 -18.14
N GLU A 109 -10.20 1.57 -17.35
CA GLU A 109 -9.99 0.19 -17.76
C GLU A 109 -11.29 -0.63 -17.72
N TYR A 110 -12.06 -0.50 -16.64
CA TYR A 110 -13.28 -1.30 -16.45
C TYR A 110 -14.55 -0.58 -16.89
N GLN A 111 -14.44 0.67 -17.37
CA GLN A 111 -15.58 1.49 -17.83
C GLN A 111 -16.71 1.55 -16.78
N ARG A 112 -16.32 1.59 -15.49
CA ARG A 112 -17.23 1.50 -14.35
C ARG A 112 -16.72 2.34 -13.18
N GLU A 113 -17.64 3.09 -12.57
CA GLU A 113 -17.39 3.83 -11.33
C GLU A 113 -17.03 2.88 -10.17
N LEU A 114 -16.07 3.30 -9.33
CA LEU A 114 -15.63 2.52 -8.15
C LEU A 114 -16.80 2.14 -7.24
N ARG A 115 -17.71 3.09 -6.99
CA ARG A 115 -18.86 2.92 -6.09
C ARG A 115 -19.90 1.91 -6.59
N LYS A 116 -19.89 1.59 -7.88
CA LYS A 116 -20.79 0.62 -8.53
C LYS A 116 -20.14 -0.75 -8.69
N SER A 117 -18.90 -0.91 -8.22
CA SER A 117 -18.13 -2.14 -8.33
C SER A 117 -18.26 -2.98 -7.05
N ALA A 118 -18.19 -4.30 -7.20
CA ALA A 118 -18.06 -5.18 -6.04
C ALA A 118 -16.74 -4.85 -5.34
N LEU A 119 -16.77 -4.69 -4.00
CA LEU A 119 -15.59 -4.26 -3.25
C LEU A 119 -14.44 -5.25 -3.40
N THR A 120 -14.71 -6.55 -3.32
CA THR A 120 -13.70 -7.60 -3.52
C THR A 120 -12.99 -7.46 -4.86
N PHE A 121 -13.74 -7.24 -5.94
CA PHE A 121 -13.15 -7.02 -7.27
C PHE A 121 -12.29 -5.76 -7.33
N LEU A 122 -12.77 -4.63 -6.75
CA LEU A 122 -12.00 -3.39 -6.69
C LEU A 122 -10.69 -3.56 -5.92
N LEU A 123 -10.75 -4.26 -4.79
CA LEU A 123 -9.60 -4.55 -3.96
C LEU A 123 -8.59 -5.42 -4.71
N GLU A 124 -9.03 -6.53 -5.33
CA GLU A 124 -8.13 -7.36 -6.13
C GLU A 124 -7.51 -6.56 -7.26
N ALA A 125 -8.31 -5.77 -8.01
CA ALA A 125 -7.85 -4.89 -9.07
C ALA A 125 -6.80 -3.87 -8.59
N TRP A 126 -6.83 -3.49 -7.32
CA TRP A 126 -5.86 -2.59 -6.71
C TRP A 126 -4.56 -3.28 -6.28
N TRP A 127 -4.64 -4.47 -5.68
CA TRP A 127 -3.47 -5.11 -5.08
C TRP A 127 -2.64 -5.96 -6.05
N TRP A 128 -3.24 -6.53 -7.09
CA TRP A 128 -2.47 -7.38 -8.02
C TRP A 128 -1.23 -6.69 -8.65
N PRO A 129 -1.20 -5.37 -8.95
CA PRO A 129 0.02 -4.71 -9.40
C PRO A 129 1.13 -4.78 -8.35
N PHE A 130 0.79 -4.60 -7.07
CA PHE A 130 1.73 -4.74 -5.96
C PHE A 130 2.27 -6.16 -5.89
N THR A 131 1.42 -7.18 -6.02
CA THR A 131 1.86 -8.59 -6.11
C THR A 131 2.80 -8.82 -7.29
N THR A 132 2.46 -8.30 -8.47
CA THR A 132 3.28 -8.41 -9.69
C THR A 132 4.65 -7.76 -9.51
N LEU A 133 4.69 -6.64 -8.78
CA LEU A 133 5.91 -5.88 -8.47
C LEU A 133 6.67 -6.41 -7.25
N GLY A 134 6.24 -7.53 -6.65
CA GLY A 134 6.97 -8.20 -5.56
C GLY A 134 6.71 -7.64 -4.16
N TRP A 135 5.64 -6.88 -3.94
CA TRP A 135 5.26 -6.37 -2.61
C TRP A 135 4.54 -7.41 -1.73
N GLY A 136 4.30 -8.61 -2.24
CA GLY A 136 3.65 -9.70 -1.52
C GLY A 136 2.21 -9.99 -1.96
N ASN A 137 1.73 -11.17 -1.58
CA ASN A 137 0.34 -11.56 -1.75
C ASN A 137 -0.49 -11.01 -0.58
N TRP A 138 -1.81 -10.97 -0.75
CA TRP A 138 -2.69 -10.50 0.31
C TRP A 138 -3.96 -11.30 0.47
N GLU A 139 -4.63 -11.05 1.59
CA GLU A 139 -6.00 -11.45 1.86
C GLU A 139 -6.69 -10.31 2.61
N VAL A 140 -7.96 -10.05 2.30
CA VAL A 140 -8.76 -9.04 2.98
C VAL A 140 -9.98 -9.67 3.63
N ASP A 141 -10.11 -9.49 4.95
CA ASP A 141 -11.30 -9.84 5.70
C ASP A 141 -12.23 -8.62 5.84
N LEU A 142 -13.33 -8.67 5.08
CA LEU A 142 -14.38 -7.65 5.05
C LEU A 142 -15.58 -7.95 5.96
N THR A 143 -15.52 -9.00 6.79
CA THR A 143 -16.65 -9.40 7.66
C THR A 143 -17.14 -8.27 8.55
N GLU A 144 -16.24 -7.40 9.01
CA GLU A 144 -16.52 -6.27 9.91
C GLU A 144 -16.68 -4.93 9.18
N GLN A 145 -16.78 -4.92 7.84
CA GLN A 145 -16.89 -3.69 7.05
C GLN A 145 -18.06 -2.80 7.51
N LYS A 146 -19.20 -3.41 7.86
CA LYS A 146 -20.38 -2.69 8.39
C LYS A 146 -20.12 -2.03 9.74
N ASN A 147 -19.19 -2.59 10.51
CA ASN A 147 -18.72 -2.05 11.79
C ASN A 147 -17.55 -1.07 11.60
N GLY A 148 -17.18 -0.75 10.36
CA GLY A 148 -16.26 0.34 10.03
C GLY A 148 -14.79 0.00 10.15
N PHE A 149 -14.43 -1.28 10.11
CA PHE A 149 -13.05 -1.74 10.06
C PHE A 149 -12.92 -3.04 9.24
N MET A 150 -11.70 -3.39 8.91
CA MET A 150 -11.37 -4.62 8.18
C MET A 150 -9.95 -5.07 8.55
N PHE A 151 -9.63 -6.33 8.25
CA PHE A 151 -8.29 -6.86 8.40
C PHE A 151 -7.66 -7.15 7.05
N ILE A 152 -6.35 -6.92 6.95
CA ILE A 152 -5.55 -7.26 5.77
C ILE A 152 -4.41 -8.14 6.23
N ASN A 153 -4.19 -9.26 5.55
CA ASN A 153 -3.01 -10.09 5.72
C ASN A 153 -2.09 -9.87 4.52
N ILE A 154 -0.79 -9.67 4.74
CA ILE A 154 0.24 -9.66 3.70
C ILE A 154 1.15 -10.87 3.89
N PHE A 155 1.22 -11.70 2.86
CA PHE A 155 2.14 -12.82 2.74
C PHE A 155 3.34 -12.40 1.91
N ASP A 156 4.53 -12.88 2.26
CA ASP A 156 5.78 -12.54 1.57
C ASP A 156 6.02 -11.03 1.47
N SER A 157 5.73 -10.28 2.55
CA SER A 157 6.01 -8.85 2.64
C SER A 157 7.49 -8.57 2.34
N VAL A 158 7.78 -7.78 1.30
CA VAL A 158 9.17 -7.44 0.95
C VAL A 158 9.89 -6.76 2.10
N VAL A 159 9.18 -6.03 2.97
CA VAL A 159 9.79 -5.36 4.13
C VAL A 159 10.12 -6.36 5.24
N ALA A 160 9.14 -7.15 5.69
CA ALA A 160 9.38 -8.06 6.81
C ALA A 160 10.27 -9.25 6.44
N ARG A 161 10.17 -9.76 5.20
CA ARG A 161 11.03 -10.85 4.71
C ARG A 161 12.48 -10.43 4.62
N THR A 162 12.73 -9.20 4.14
CA THR A 162 14.07 -8.64 3.99
C THR A 162 14.74 -8.41 5.34
N LEU A 163 14.01 -7.86 6.32
CA LEU A 163 14.57 -7.56 7.66
C LEU A 163 14.76 -8.80 8.54
N GLY A 164 14.03 -9.89 8.26
CA GLY A 164 14.10 -11.11 9.06
C GLY A 164 13.42 -10.98 10.43
N ASP A 165 13.80 -11.86 11.36
CA ASP A 165 13.24 -11.88 12.72
C ASP A 165 13.91 -10.82 13.61
N VAL A 166 13.15 -9.76 13.92
CA VAL A 166 13.59 -8.68 14.81
C VAL A 166 12.71 -8.53 16.05
N GLY A 167 11.77 -9.47 16.27
CA GLY A 167 10.90 -9.52 17.45
C GLY A 167 9.86 -8.40 17.59
N LYS A 168 9.66 -7.56 16.57
CA LYS A 168 8.70 -6.44 16.58
C LYS A 168 8.05 -6.23 15.20
N PRO A 169 6.88 -5.57 15.12
CA PRO A 169 6.32 -5.13 13.85
C PRO A 169 7.27 -4.18 13.10
N VAL A 170 7.35 -4.30 11.78
CA VAL A 170 8.26 -3.50 10.93
C VAL A 170 7.62 -2.98 9.65
N CYS A 171 6.42 -3.45 9.28
CA CYS A 171 5.74 -3.07 8.04
C CYS A 171 4.98 -1.75 8.18
N TYR A 172 5.59 -0.74 8.81
CA TYR A 172 4.97 0.58 9.02
C TYR A 172 4.63 1.27 7.70
N ILE A 173 5.42 1.06 6.65
CA ILE A 173 5.12 1.58 5.31
C ILE A 173 3.85 0.97 4.72
N TYR A 174 3.56 -0.32 4.96
CA TYR A 174 2.30 -0.94 4.55
C TYR A 174 1.13 -0.41 5.37
N ALA A 175 1.29 -0.28 6.69
CA ALA A 175 0.26 0.33 7.53
C ALA A 175 -0.08 1.75 7.04
N GLY A 176 0.93 2.55 6.75
CA GLY A 176 0.78 3.86 6.11
C GLY A 176 0.05 3.76 4.77
N LEU A 177 0.53 2.90 3.86
CA LEU A 177 -0.06 2.69 2.53
C LEU A 177 -1.56 2.39 2.61
N PHE A 178 -1.96 1.46 3.48
CA PHE A 178 -3.36 1.13 3.70
C PHE A 178 -4.14 2.33 4.25
N ALA A 179 -3.63 3.00 5.28
CA ALA A 179 -4.30 4.17 5.86
C ALA A 179 -4.52 5.28 4.81
N GLY A 180 -3.50 5.58 4.02
CA GLY A 180 -3.53 6.59 2.98
C GLY A 180 -4.47 6.22 1.83
N PHE A 181 -4.32 5.00 1.30
CA PHE A 181 -5.13 4.52 0.19
C PHE A 181 -6.61 4.48 0.55
N PHE A 182 -6.97 3.83 1.67
CA PHE A 182 -8.37 3.73 2.05
C PHE A 182 -8.97 5.08 2.42
N THR A 183 -8.21 5.99 3.03
CA THR A 183 -8.65 7.38 3.24
C THR A 183 -8.99 8.08 1.92
N GLY A 184 -8.11 7.95 0.92
CA GLY A 184 -8.33 8.51 -0.42
C GLY A 184 -9.51 7.85 -1.15
N LEU A 185 -9.68 6.53 -0.99
CA LEU A 185 -10.73 5.76 -1.63
C LEU A 185 -12.13 6.12 -1.10
N ILE A 186 -12.29 6.15 0.24
CA ILE A 186 -13.60 6.36 0.87
C ILE A 186 -13.87 7.82 1.28
N GLN A 187 -12.88 8.71 1.13
CA GLN A 187 -12.96 10.13 1.46
C GLN A 187 -13.35 10.38 2.93
N LYS A 188 -12.83 9.54 3.83
CA LYS A 188 -12.99 9.65 5.28
C LYS A 188 -11.66 9.29 5.96
N PRO A 189 -11.31 9.94 7.08
CA PRO A 189 -10.06 9.64 7.77
C PRO A 189 -10.08 8.20 8.30
N LEU A 190 -9.19 7.38 7.77
CA LEU A 190 -8.88 6.04 8.26
C LEU A 190 -7.42 5.99 8.70
N SER A 191 -7.13 5.03 9.55
CA SER A 191 -5.80 4.75 10.05
C SER A 191 -5.59 3.25 10.07
N CYS A 192 -4.34 2.83 10.25
CA CYS A 192 -3.95 1.44 10.19
C CYS A 192 -2.87 1.12 11.23
N ILE A 193 -2.89 -0.10 11.75
CA ILE A 193 -1.84 -0.63 12.62
C ILE A 193 -1.49 -2.06 12.22
N GLU A 194 -0.22 -2.42 12.30
CA GLU A 194 0.27 -3.79 12.19
C GLU A 194 0.13 -4.50 13.54
N LEU A 195 -0.74 -5.51 13.60
CA LEU A 195 -1.03 -6.28 14.81
C LEU A 195 -0.06 -7.45 15.01
N GLN A 196 0.47 -7.98 13.90
CA GLN A 196 1.38 -9.11 13.86
C GLN A 196 2.27 -8.99 12.62
N CYS A 197 3.49 -9.50 12.68
CA CYS A 197 4.46 -9.39 11.60
C CYS A 197 5.23 -10.69 11.40
N TYR A 198 5.61 -10.99 10.16
CA TYR A 198 6.57 -12.05 9.85
C TYR A 198 7.88 -11.88 10.64
N ALA A 199 8.29 -10.62 10.87
CA ALA A 199 9.47 -10.27 11.65
C ALA A 199 9.35 -10.56 13.16
N MET A 200 8.23 -11.13 13.61
CA MET A 200 8.01 -11.62 14.99
C MET A 200 7.93 -13.15 15.05
N GLY A 201 8.29 -13.86 13.96
CA GLY A 201 8.17 -15.31 13.84
C GLY A 201 6.81 -15.81 13.32
N GLU A 202 5.94 -14.91 12.87
CA GLU A 202 4.62 -15.25 12.31
C GLU A 202 4.70 -15.61 10.82
N THR A 203 3.66 -16.25 10.29
CA THR A 203 3.64 -16.65 8.87
C THR A 203 3.24 -15.55 7.89
N TYR A 204 2.67 -14.45 8.38
CA TYR A 204 2.22 -13.30 7.59
C TYR A 204 2.11 -12.06 8.48
N CYS A 205 2.07 -10.89 7.86
CA CYS A 205 1.81 -9.62 8.54
C CYS A 205 0.30 -9.33 8.56
N LYS A 206 -0.25 -9.00 9.73
CA LYS A 206 -1.69 -8.71 9.90
C LYS A 206 -1.91 -7.25 10.24
N PHE A 207 -2.81 -6.61 9.53
CA PHE A 207 -3.12 -5.19 9.67
C PHE A 207 -4.59 -5.00 10.01
N LEU A 208 -4.86 -4.00 10.85
CA LEU A 208 -6.19 -3.49 11.13
C LEU A 208 -6.34 -2.12 10.47
N VAL A 209 -7.32 -1.96 9.58
CA VAL A 209 -7.69 -0.67 9.00
C VAL A 209 -9.03 -0.24 9.59
N GLY A 210 -9.12 0.99 10.09
CA GLY A 210 -10.33 1.50 10.70
C GLY A 210 -10.24 2.98 11.09
N LYS A 211 -11.26 3.46 11.81
CA LYS A 211 -11.20 4.79 12.44
C LYS A 211 -10.17 4.82 13.58
N GLN A 212 -9.66 6.02 13.87
CA GLN A 212 -8.65 6.23 14.90
C GLN A 212 -9.01 5.62 16.27
N ASP A 213 -10.28 5.66 16.68
CA ASP A 213 -10.75 5.09 17.95
C ASP A 213 -10.45 3.58 18.10
N ARG A 214 -10.58 2.82 17.01
CA ARG A 214 -10.25 1.39 16.96
C ARG A 214 -8.75 1.16 16.91
N ILE A 215 -8.02 2.02 16.22
CA ILE A 215 -6.56 1.93 16.16
C ILE A 215 -5.95 2.24 17.53
N ASP A 216 -6.45 3.25 18.23
CA ASP A 216 -6.06 3.60 19.60
C ASP A 216 -6.32 2.42 20.55
N ALA A 217 -7.49 1.79 20.44
CA ALA A 217 -7.85 0.62 21.25
C ALA A 217 -6.94 -0.59 20.96
N ALA A 218 -6.70 -0.89 19.68
CA ALA A 218 -5.81 -1.98 19.28
C ALA A 218 -4.36 -1.75 19.74
N ALA A 219 -3.85 -0.52 19.59
CA ALA A 219 -2.52 -0.13 20.05
C ALA A 219 -2.38 -0.29 21.57
N PHE A 220 -3.40 0.15 22.33
CA PHE A 220 -3.43 -0.03 23.78
C PHE A 220 -3.34 -1.50 24.16
N TRP A 221 -4.19 -2.36 23.58
CA TRP A 221 -4.15 -3.80 23.90
C TRP A 221 -2.86 -4.48 23.45
N GLN A 222 -2.29 -4.09 22.30
CA GLN A 222 -1.00 -4.60 21.85
C GLN A 222 0.12 -4.25 22.84
N ASN A 223 0.12 -3.02 23.38
CA ASN A 223 1.07 -2.60 24.41
C ASN A 223 0.88 -3.36 25.75
N GLU A 224 -0.34 -3.81 26.05
CA GLU A 224 -0.65 -4.69 27.18
C GLU A 224 -0.32 -6.17 26.91
N GLY A 225 0.25 -6.49 25.75
CA GLY A 225 0.67 -7.85 25.36
C GLY A 225 -0.44 -8.71 24.76
N ALA A 226 -1.56 -8.13 24.33
CA ALA A 226 -2.61 -8.86 23.62
C ALA A 226 -2.11 -9.31 22.23
N THR A 227 -2.42 -10.54 21.86
CA THR A 227 -2.11 -11.06 20.52
C THR A 227 -3.03 -10.44 19.46
N ALA A 228 -2.66 -10.55 18.18
CA ALA A 228 -3.54 -10.13 17.08
C ALA A 228 -4.92 -10.82 17.13
N ARG A 229 -4.98 -12.08 17.57
CA ARG A 229 -6.22 -12.84 17.75
C ARG A 229 -7.07 -12.30 18.90
N ASP A 230 -6.44 -11.90 20.01
CA ASP A 230 -7.14 -11.29 21.15
C ASP A 230 -7.75 -9.94 20.76
N ILE A 231 -6.97 -9.10 20.06
CA ILE A 231 -7.40 -7.78 19.57
C ILE A 231 -8.57 -7.94 18.60
N GLU A 232 -8.47 -8.86 17.63
CA GLU A 232 -9.55 -9.16 16.70
C GLU A 232 -10.83 -9.57 17.43
N LYS A 233 -10.74 -10.48 18.40
CA LYS A 233 -11.88 -10.94 19.19
C LYS A 233 -12.56 -9.79 19.93
N ARG A 234 -11.79 -8.92 20.60
CA ARG A 234 -12.30 -7.75 21.32
C ARG A 234 -13.02 -6.76 20.38
N LEU A 235 -12.43 -6.48 19.22
CA LEU A 235 -13.03 -5.58 18.21
C LEU A 235 -14.36 -6.13 17.67
N ARG A 236 -14.43 -7.43 17.36
CA ARG A 236 -15.67 -8.09 16.92
C ARG A 236 -16.76 -8.09 17.99
N GLN A 237 -16.37 -8.04 19.26
CA GLN A 237 -17.29 -7.88 20.39
C GLN A 237 -17.71 -6.42 20.65
N GLY A 238 -17.19 -5.47 19.86
CA GLY A 238 -17.48 -4.05 19.99
C GLY A 238 -16.77 -3.37 21.15
N GLU A 239 -15.73 -4.01 21.72
CA GLU A 239 -14.92 -3.36 22.76
C GLU A 239 -14.16 -2.16 22.16
N LEU A 240 -14.08 -1.09 22.96
CA LEU A 240 -13.25 0.08 22.69
C LEU A 240 -12.63 0.51 24.02
N VAL A 241 -11.44 1.12 23.97
CA VAL A 241 -10.86 1.76 25.15
C VAL A 241 -11.63 3.05 25.39
N LYS A 242 -12.26 3.18 26.56
CA LYS A 242 -12.91 4.43 26.97
C LYS A 242 -11.83 5.49 27.16
N ARG A 243 -11.99 6.63 26.48
CA ARG A 243 -11.20 7.85 26.72
C ARG A 243 -11.49 8.41 28.11
#